data_AF-A0A7Y0HPB7-F1
#
_entry.id   AF-A0A7Y0HPB7-F1
#
_cell.length_a   1.000
_cell.length_b   1.000
_cell.length_c   1.000
_cell.angle_alpha   90.00
_cell.angle_beta   90.00
_cell.angle_gamma   90.00
#
_symmetry.space_group_name_H-M   'P 1'
#
loop_
_entity.id
_entity.type
_entity.pdbx_description
1 polymer ?
#
loop_
_entity_poly.entity_id
_entity_poly.type
_entity_poly.pdbx_seq_one_letter_code
_entity_poly.pdbx_strand_id
1 'polypeptide(L)'
;MDFKPKNGFEQIKVSDNLDDVVEKAIRKAKNDKKKNRVKRKLIKYTAVAASIAVIFVTSVKFIPVFAQAISNVTIGQPITRELQCYYDKNIANAVKEGASQCVDEGKISKNVKVTINNIVGDDKNLFIFYTLNGKMNKEGLKNLLLQNFKITDDEDDELLDSTSNYYSKLPAKLDHKDGEFLLTYNKKYSCIVASLGDSFKDYSQNQESYGCIEISSCSGSKIPEELHLKFLSLTENYKMSYSKEKYEKFVSNFKREPISISGEWKFDINTYKSLKYKKPEVYNNIKFNENDTDFNIDSVKIYPAHIEMRIKLGKNKINSAQCYSIGRETIKNGKLDNSKLPYLVDEKDNKYMFSDNELDEMDSDNCLSMNFQSSYFKDSKELYLVINQLNYDNDFGDFSENIKKVRIK
;
A
#
# COMPACT_ATOMS: atom_id res chain seq x y z
N MET A 1 -22.14 105.51 -30.28
CA MET A 1 -22.21 104.52 -29.19
C MET A 1 -21.19 103.46 -29.48
N ASP A 2 -20.12 103.46 -28.69
CA ASP A 2 -19.00 102.53 -28.77
C ASP A 2 -19.38 101.18 -28.15
N PHE A 3 -19.14 100.09 -28.87
CA PHE A 3 -18.95 98.78 -28.25
C PHE A 3 -17.48 98.40 -28.44
N LYS A 4 -16.65 98.71 -27.45
CA LYS A 4 -15.27 98.21 -27.35
C LYS A 4 -15.27 96.91 -26.55
N PRO A 5 -14.98 95.75 -27.15
CA PRO A 5 -14.64 94.58 -26.37
C PRO A 5 -13.34 94.87 -25.62
N LYS A 6 -13.41 94.86 -24.28
CA LYS A 6 -12.21 94.79 -23.44
C LYS A 6 -11.70 93.36 -23.52
N ASN A 7 -10.39 93.24 -23.74
CA ASN A 7 -9.55 92.04 -23.61
C ASN A 7 -9.15 91.45 -24.98
N GLY A 8 -7.84 91.52 -25.27
CA GLY A 8 -7.19 91.19 -26.54
C GLY A 8 -7.20 89.71 -26.94
N PHE A 9 -8.39 89.13 -27.07
CA PHE A 9 -8.59 87.76 -27.55
C PHE A 9 -8.49 87.64 -29.08
N GLU A 10 -8.49 88.76 -29.81
CA GLU A 10 -8.46 88.77 -31.29
C GLU A 10 -7.09 88.39 -31.89
N GLN A 11 -6.04 88.28 -31.08
CA GLN A 11 -4.68 87.89 -31.55
C GLN A 11 -4.21 86.51 -31.08
N ILE A 12 -5.08 85.69 -30.49
CA ILE A 12 -4.70 84.32 -30.15
C ILE A 12 -4.79 83.48 -31.43
N LYS A 13 -3.65 83.30 -32.09
CA LYS A 13 -3.52 82.38 -33.22
C LYS A 13 -3.87 80.98 -32.72
N VAL A 14 -5.02 80.45 -33.14
CA VAL A 14 -5.42 79.07 -32.85
C VAL A 14 -4.33 78.18 -33.42
N SER A 15 -3.68 77.40 -32.56
CA SER A 15 -2.60 76.52 -32.97
C SER A 15 -3.13 75.45 -33.91
N ASP A 16 -2.45 75.22 -35.04
CA ASP A 16 -2.82 74.15 -35.98
C ASP A 16 -2.78 72.74 -35.35
N ASN A 17 -2.17 72.61 -34.17
CA ASN A 17 -2.09 71.36 -33.40
C ASN A 17 -3.23 71.21 -32.37
N LEU A 18 -4.21 72.12 -32.31
CA LEU A 18 -5.27 72.08 -31.32
C LEU A 18 -6.15 70.83 -31.50
N ASP A 19 -6.46 70.50 -32.75
CA ASP A 19 -7.24 69.31 -33.11
C ASP A 19 -6.49 68.02 -32.72
N ASP A 20 -5.18 67.97 -32.93
CA ASP A 20 -4.32 66.86 -32.51
C ASP A 20 -4.29 66.67 -30.99
N VAL A 21 -4.26 67.77 -30.24
CA VAL A 21 -4.28 67.75 -28.76
C VAL A 21 -5.65 67.30 -28.26
N VAL A 22 -6.74 67.77 -28.88
CA VAL A 22 -8.11 67.37 -28.56
C VAL A 22 -8.33 65.89 -28.90
N GLU A 23 -7.87 65.41 -30.05
CA GLU A 23 -7.99 64.02 -30.44
C GLU A 23 -7.17 63.10 -29.50
N LYS A 24 -5.95 63.49 -29.15
CA LYS A 24 -5.13 62.76 -28.16
C LYS A 24 -5.79 62.72 -26.78
N ALA A 25 -6.40 63.82 -26.33
CA ALA A 25 -7.11 63.87 -25.06
C ALA A 25 -8.35 62.95 -25.06
N ILE A 26 -9.13 62.95 -26.15
CA ILE A 26 -10.30 62.09 -26.32
C ILE A 26 -9.88 60.60 -26.40
N ARG A 27 -8.82 60.26 -27.14
CA ARG A 27 -8.28 58.89 -27.22
C ARG A 27 -7.76 58.42 -25.86
N LYS A 28 -7.05 59.27 -25.11
CA LYS A 28 -6.56 58.96 -23.76
C LYS A 28 -7.73 58.69 -22.80
N ALA A 29 -8.74 59.57 -22.78
CA ALA A 29 -9.93 59.39 -21.94
C ALA A 29 -10.72 58.11 -22.27
N LYS A 30 -10.89 57.76 -23.56
CA LYS A 30 -11.54 56.52 -23.99
C LYS A 30 -10.73 55.27 -23.57
N ASN A 31 -9.40 55.32 -23.72
CA ASN A 31 -8.51 54.22 -23.35
C ASN A 31 -8.47 53.99 -21.83
N ASP A 32 -8.46 55.05 -21.03
CA ASP A 32 -8.45 54.95 -19.57
C ASP A 32 -9.80 54.42 -19.04
N LYS A 33 -10.92 54.81 -19.66
CA LYS A 33 -12.25 54.28 -19.32
C LYS A 33 -12.35 52.78 -19.67
N LYS A 34 -11.75 52.33 -20.77
CA LYS A 34 -11.69 50.91 -21.18
C LYS A 34 -10.78 50.10 -20.24
N LYS A 35 -9.59 50.61 -19.89
CA LYS A 35 -8.66 49.98 -18.95
C LYS A 35 -9.26 49.82 -17.55
N ASN A 36 -9.95 50.84 -17.03
CA ASN A 36 -10.58 50.77 -15.70
C ASN A 36 -11.78 49.81 -15.65
N ARG A 37 -12.54 49.67 -16.75
CA ARG A 37 -13.65 48.71 -16.84
C ARG A 37 -13.16 47.26 -16.91
N VAL A 38 -12.07 47.00 -17.63
CA VAL A 38 -11.42 45.67 -17.68
C VAL A 38 -10.77 45.34 -16.34
N LYS A 39 -10.04 46.27 -15.71
CA LYS A 39 -9.47 46.06 -14.36
C LYS A 39 -10.55 45.73 -13.32
N ARG A 40 -11.69 46.44 -13.31
CA ARG A 40 -12.80 46.14 -12.39
C ARG A 40 -13.46 44.78 -12.66
N LYS A 41 -13.57 44.35 -13.92
CA LYS A 41 -14.05 43.00 -14.26
C LYS A 41 -13.04 41.92 -13.82
N LEU A 42 -11.76 42.12 -14.12
CA LEU A 42 -10.69 41.20 -13.74
C LEU A 42 -10.63 41.01 -12.22
N ILE A 43 -10.71 42.10 -11.44
CA ILE A 43 -10.75 42.06 -9.97
C ILE A 43 -11.96 41.27 -9.44
N LYS A 44 -13.14 41.42 -10.07
CA LYS A 44 -14.35 40.65 -9.71
C LYS A 44 -14.18 39.16 -10.01
N TYR A 45 -13.64 38.80 -11.18
CA TYR A 45 -13.40 37.39 -11.53
C TYR A 45 -12.30 36.76 -10.68
N THR A 46 -11.23 37.49 -10.35
CA THR A 46 -10.19 37.00 -9.43
C THR A 46 -10.72 36.84 -8.01
N ALA A 47 -11.63 37.69 -7.54
CA ALA A 47 -12.24 37.53 -6.22
C ALA A 47 -13.12 36.28 -6.17
N VAL A 48 -13.91 36.01 -7.22
CA VAL A 48 -14.72 34.79 -7.32
C VAL A 48 -13.84 33.54 -7.39
N ALA A 49 -12.81 33.53 -8.24
CA ALA A 49 -11.88 32.42 -8.34
C ALA A 49 -11.09 32.18 -7.04
N ALA A 50 -10.64 33.24 -6.38
CA ALA A 50 -9.99 33.15 -5.08
C ALA A 50 -10.95 32.64 -3.99
N SER A 51 -12.22 33.06 -4.00
CA SER A 51 -13.21 32.54 -3.06
C SER A 51 -13.54 31.06 -3.29
N ILE A 52 -13.60 30.60 -4.53
CA ILE A 52 -13.75 29.17 -4.86
C ILE A 52 -12.49 28.40 -4.42
N ALA A 53 -11.29 28.94 -4.64
CA ALA A 53 -10.05 28.33 -4.20
C ALA A 53 -9.94 28.27 -2.66
N VAL A 54 -10.35 29.33 -1.95
CA VAL A 54 -10.41 29.35 -0.49
C VAL A 54 -11.43 28.33 0.02
N ILE A 55 -12.65 28.31 -0.55
CA ILE A 55 -13.67 27.30 -0.21
C ILE A 55 -13.12 25.89 -0.46
N PHE A 56 -12.46 25.65 -1.60
CA PHE A 56 -11.84 24.36 -1.92
C PHE A 56 -10.76 23.98 -0.89
N VAL A 57 -9.82 24.89 -0.58
CA VAL A 57 -8.75 24.67 0.41
C VAL A 57 -9.31 24.46 1.81
N THR A 58 -10.37 25.19 2.20
CA THR A 58 -11.02 24.99 3.49
C THR A 58 -11.84 23.71 3.54
N SER A 59 -12.51 23.32 2.44
CA SER A 59 -13.27 22.07 2.36
C SER A 59 -12.36 20.85 2.48
N VAL A 60 -11.14 20.90 1.93
CA VAL A 60 -10.11 19.86 2.11
C VAL A 60 -9.69 19.72 3.58
N LYS A 61 -9.68 20.81 4.37
CA LYS A 61 -9.31 20.77 5.78
C LYS A 61 -10.43 20.38 6.74
N PHE A 62 -11.69 20.69 6.40
CA PHE A 62 -12.82 20.56 7.33
C PHE A 62 -13.83 19.45 6.98
N ILE A 63 -13.75 18.85 5.79
CA ILE A 63 -14.64 17.74 5.38
C ILE A 63 -13.81 16.47 5.18
N PRO A 64 -13.73 15.57 6.19
CA PRO A 64 -13.01 14.31 6.10
C PRO A 64 -13.41 13.47 4.87
N VAL A 65 -14.70 13.51 4.51
CA VAL A 65 -15.27 12.79 3.36
C VAL A 65 -14.75 13.31 2.01
N PHE A 66 -14.42 14.60 1.90
CA PHE A 66 -13.92 15.20 0.66
C PHE A 66 -12.42 14.96 0.46
N ALA A 67 -11.64 14.96 1.56
CA ALA A 67 -10.25 14.49 1.55
C ALA A 67 -10.15 13.02 1.12
N GLN A 68 -11.06 12.17 1.62
CA GLN A 68 -11.19 10.75 1.23
C GLN A 68 -11.64 10.57 -0.23
N ALA A 69 -12.47 11.49 -0.76
CA ALA A 69 -12.89 11.47 -2.17
C ALA A 69 -11.77 11.91 -3.13
N ILE A 70 -10.91 12.86 -2.74
CA ILE A 70 -9.79 13.33 -3.57
C ILE A 70 -8.58 12.38 -3.49
N SER A 71 -8.31 11.74 -2.34
CA SER A 71 -7.24 10.73 -2.20
C SER A 71 -7.47 9.53 -3.13
N ASN A 72 -8.73 9.20 -3.41
CA ASN A 72 -9.11 8.05 -4.23
C ASN A 72 -8.90 8.23 -5.74
N VAL A 73 -8.69 9.45 -6.24
CA VAL A 73 -8.86 9.75 -7.67
C VAL A 73 -7.58 9.76 -8.50
N THR A 74 -6.39 9.97 -7.94
CA THR A 74 -5.19 10.17 -8.80
C THR A 74 -4.08 9.11 -8.67
N ILE A 75 -3.95 8.41 -7.54
CA ILE A 75 -2.84 7.44 -7.31
C ILE A 75 -3.33 6.09 -6.76
N GLY A 76 -4.54 6.04 -6.19
CA GLY A 76 -5.11 4.83 -5.61
C GLY A 76 -5.36 3.70 -6.60
N GLN A 77 -5.76 3.99 -7.85
CA GLN A 77 -6.15 2.93 -8.80
C GLN A 77 -4.99 2.03 -9.28
N PRO A 78 -3.82 2.57 -9.68
CA PRO A 78 -2.68 1.72 -10.04
C PRO A 78 -2.21 0.87 -8.86
N ILE A 79 -1.99 1.46 -7.68
CA ILE A 79 -1.51 0.73 -6.51
C ILE A 79 -2.53 -0.33 -6.04
N THR A 80 -3.83 0.01 -5.99
CA THR A 80 -4.86 -0.98 -5.58
C THR A 80 -5.00 -2.12 -6.57
N ARG A 81 -4.91 -1.86 -7.88
CA ARG A 81 -4.91 -2.91 -8.91
C ARG A 81 -3.73 -3.86 -8.71
N GLU A 82 -2.54 -3.30 -8.56
CA GLU A 82 -1.33 -4.12 -8.42
C GLU A 82 -1.30 -4.89 -7.09
N LEU A 83 -1.81 -4.30 -6.00
CA LEU A 83 -1.98 -5.00 -4.72
C LEU A 83 -2.99 -6.16 -4.80
N GLN A 84 -4.12 -5.97 -5.48
CA GLN A 84 -5.12 -7.03 -5.67
C GLN A 84 -4.55 -8.21 -6.45
N CYS A 85 -3.74 -7.93 -7.47
CA CYS A 85 -3.12 -8.95 -8.31
C CYS A 85 -2.04 -9.74 -7.55
N TYR A 86 -1.17 -9.05 -6.81
CA TYR A 86 0.13 -9.62 -6.44
C TYR A 86 0.37 -9.89 -4.96
N TYR A 87 -0.44 -9.33 -4.05
CA TYR A 87 -0.11 -9.37 -2.63
C TYR A 87 -1.29 -9.82 -1.76
N ASP A 88 -2.10 -8.87 -1.28
CA ASP A 88 -3.27 -9.15 -0.48
C ASP A 88 -4.42 -8.23 -0.92
N LYS A 89 -5.45 -8.86 -1.49
CA LYS A 89 -6.67 -8.18 -1.97
C LYS A 89 -7.40 -7.41 -0.87
N ASN A 90 -7.20 -7.76 0.40
CA ASN A 90 -7.86 -7.14 1.54
C ASN A 90 -7.14 -5.86 1.96
N ILE A 91 -5.81 -5.88 1.96
CA ILE A 91 -4.98 -4.68 2.15
C ILE A 91 -5.22 -3.67 1.01
N ALA A 92 -5.42 -4.14 -0.21
CA ALA A 92 -5.83 -3.28 -1.32
C ALA A 92 -7.17 -2.58 -1.07
N ASN A 93 -8.13 -3.24 -0.41
CA ASN A 93 -9.41 -2.61 -0.05
C ASN A 93 -9.22 -1.55 1.04
N ALA A 94 -8.30 -1.77 2.00
CA ALA A 94 -7.96 -0.77 3.01
C ALA A 94 -7.54 0.55 2.36
N VAL A 95 -6.72 0.50 1.30
CA VAL A 95 -6.34 1.67 0.52
C VAL A 95 -7.54 2.27 -0.23
N LYS A 96 -8.34 1.43 -0.90
CA LYS A 96 -9.50 1.87 -1.69
C LYS A 96 -10.60 2.55 -0.85
N GLU A 97 -10.79 2.09 0.38
CA GLU A 97 -11.82 2.57 1.30
C GLU A 97 -11.33 3.73 2.18
N GLY A 98 -10.09 4.20 1.96
CA GLY A 98 -9.50 5.30 2.71
C GLY A 98 -9.18 4.94 4.17
N ALA A 99 -9.00 3.65 4.46
CA ALA A 99 -8.50 3.16 5.73
C ALA A 99 -6.95 3.10 5.77
N SER A 100 -6.27 3.68 4.78
CA SER A 100 -4.82 3.90 4.77
C SER A 100 -4.48 5.34 5.14
N GLN A 101 -3.29 5.53 5.74
CA GLN A 101 -2.67 6.84 5.86
C GLN A 101 -2.02 7.22 4.53
N CYS A 102 -2.52 8.26 3.88
CA CYS A 102 -1.86 8.84 2.71
C CYS A 102 -0.63 9.66 3.17
N VAL A 103 0.54 9.40 2.59
CA VAL A 103 1.80 10.09 2.90
C VAL A 103 2.20 11.00 1.72
N ASP A 104 2.24 10.44 0.51
CA ASP A 104 2.62 11.08 -0.75
C ASP A 104 3.93 11.90 -0.69
N GLU A 105 4.91 11.40 0.07
CA GLU A 105 6.22 12.04 0.20
C GLU A 105 7.20 11.46 -0.82
N GLY A 106 7.83 12.33 -1.62
CA GLY A 106 8.81 11.95 -2.63
C GLY A 106 10.23 12.45 -2.33
N LYS A 107 11.23 11.58 -2.49
CA LYS A 107 12.66 11.92 -2.45
C LYS A 107 13.33 11.59 -3.77
N ILE A 108 14.33 12.36 -4.16
CA ILE A 108 15.09 12.16 -5.39
C ILE A 108 16.56 11.94 -5.04
N SER A 109 17.14 10.88 -5.57
CA SER A 109 18.57 10.59 -5.52
C SER A 109 18.95 9.85 -6.80
N LYS A 110 20.16 10.07 -7.33
CA LYS A 110 20.64 9.45 -8.59
C LYS A 110 19.63 9.56 -9.76
N ASN A 111 18.89 10.67 -9.83
CA ASN A 111 17.82 10.90 -10.81
C ASN A 111 16.74 9.81 -10.83
N VAL A 112 16.47 9.18 -9.69
CA VAL A 112 15.32 8.29 -9.48
C VAL A 112 14.50 8.87 -8.33
N LYS A 113 13.20 9.03 -8.54
CA LYS A 113 12.26 9.46 -7.51
C LYS A 113 11.68 8.23 -6.81
N VAL A 114 11.81 8.18 -5.50
CA VAL A 114 11.10 7.23 -4.62
C VAL A 114 10.00 8.00 -3.93
N THR A 115 8.78 7.47 -3.93
CA THR A 115 7.64 8.08 -3.24
C THR A 115 7.03 7.09 -2.28
N ILE A 116 6.82 7.46 -1.01
CA ILE A 116 5.98 6.70 -0.07
C ILE A 116 4.55 7.17 -0.28
N ASN A 117 3.69 6.28 -0.76
CA ASN A 117 2.32 6.62 -1.13
C ASN A 117 1.38 6.50 0.06
N ASN A 118 1.31 5.31 0.64
CA ASN A 118 0.33 4.96 1.66
C ASN A 118 0.95 4.05 2.72
N ILE A 119 0.40 4.12 3.92
CA ILE A 119 0.71 3.21 5.02
C ILE A 119 -0.58 2.57 5.52
N VAL A 120 -0.57 1.26 5.70
CA VAL A 120 -1.64 0.49 6.34
C VAL A 120 -1.00 -0.37 7.42
N GLY A 121 -1.63 -0.55 8.56
CA GLY A 121 -1.09 -1.46 9.55
C GLY A 121 -1.95 -1.60 10.79
N ASP A 122 -1.57 -2.57 11.61
CA ASP A 122 -2.07 -2.82 12.95
C ASP A 122 -0.87 -2.96 13.92
N ASP A 123 -1.10 -3.51 15.11
CA ASP A 123 -0.08 -3.71 16.13
C ASP A 123 1.01 -4.71 15.71
N LYS A 124 0.69 -5.63 14.80
CA LYS A 124 1.61 -6.67 14.33
C LYS A 124 2.18 -6.43 12.96
N ASN A 125 1.42 -5.83 12.04
CA ASN A 125 1.81 -5.72 10.64
C ASN A 125 1.78 -4.26 10.17
N LEU A 126 2.80 -3.85 9.44
CA LEU A 126 2.89 -2.54 8.80
C LEU A 126 3.21 -2.71 7.31
N PHE A 127 2.38 -2.13 6.47
CA PHE A 127 2.49 -2.14 5.01
C PHE A 127 2.82 -0.73 4.56
N ILE A 128 3.97 -0.55 3.93
CA ILE A 128 4.44 0.72 3.36
C ILE A 128 4.41 0.59 1.84
N PHE A 129 3.52 1.31 1.19
CA PHE A 129 3.39 1.33 -0.26
C PHE A 129 4.26 2.41 -0.85
N TYR A 130 5.00 2.07 -1.90
CA TYR A 130 5.91 2.99 -2.55
C TYR A 130 5.85 2.93 -4.08
N THR A 131 6.28 4.03 -4.70
CA THR A 131 6.45 4.17 -6.15
C THR A 131 7.90 4.48 -6.48
N LEU A 132 8.46 3.80 -7.47
CA LEU A 132 9.78 4.04 -8.04
C LEU A 132 9.62 4.63 -9.44
N ASN A 133 10.22 5.79 -9.67
CA ASN A 133 10.16 6.48 -10.97
C ASN A 133 11.59 6.78 -11.47
N GLY A 134 11.98 6.07 -12.52
CA GLY A 134 13.30 6.18 -13.16
C GLY A 134 13.36 7.13 -14.36
N LYS A 135 12.30 7.89 -14.67
CA LYS A 135 12.21 8.72 -15.90
C LYS A 135 13.31 9.77 -16.02
N MET A 136 13.80 10.28 -14.89
CA MET A 136 14.84 11.32 -14.87
C MET A 136 16.23 10.71 -15.09
N ASN A 137 16.38 9.39 -14.99
CA ASN A 137 17.66 8.73 -15.15
C ASN A 137 17.99 8.51 -16.63
N LYS A 138 19.23 8.86 -17.00
CA LYS A 138 19.70 8.86 -18.39
C LYS A 138 20.00 7.46 -18.94
N GLU A 139 20.11 6.46 -18.08
CA GLU A 139 20.41 5.07 -18.45
C GLU A 139 19.17 4.32 -18.97
N GLY A 140 18.00 4.97 -18.97
CA GLY A 140 16.77 4.39 -19.52
C GLY A 140 16.25 3.22 -18.70
N LEU A 141 16.33 3.33 -17.38
CA LEU A 141 16.00 2.27 -16.41
C LEU A 141 14.60 1.68 -16.62
N LYS A 142 14.49 0.36 -16.46
CA LYS A 142 13.33 -0.49 -16.71
C LYS A 142 12.96 -1.28 -15.46
N ASN A 143 11.66 -1.38 -15.14
CA ASN A 143 11.17 -2.28 -14.09
C ASN A 143 11.92 -2.13 -12.75
N LEU A 144 12.01 -0.93 -12.21
CA LEU A 144 12.76 -0.71 -10.97
C LEU A 144 12.14 -1.49 -9.80
N LEU A 145 13.01 -2.11 -9.02
CA LEU A 145 12.73 -2.89 -7.83
C LEU A 145 13.58 -2.32 -6.68
N LEU A 146 13.06 -2.35 -5.46
CA LEU A 146 13.88 -2.07 -4.28
C LEU A 146 14.85 -3.22 -4.08
N GLN A 147 16.16 -2.98 -4.02
CA GLN A 147 17.14 -4.05 -3.82
C GLN A 147 17.64 -4.08 -2.39
N ASN A 148 18.10 -2.95 -1.86
CA ASN A 148 18.58 -2.87 -0.48
C ASN A 148 17.86 -1.76 0.29
N PHE A 149 17.52 -2.03 1.55
CA PHE A 149 16.94 -1.06 2.47
C PHE A 149 17.39 -1.30 3.92
N LYS A 150 17.19 -0.27 4.74
CA LYS A 150 17.39 -0.32 6.19
C LYS A 150 16.25 0.38 6.91
N ILE A 151 15.82 -0.16 8.05
CA ILE A 151 14.80 0.40 8.92
C ILE A 151 15.37 0.51 10.32
N THR A 152 15.31 1.70 10.89
CA THR A 152 15.65 1.97 12.29
C THR A 152 14.45 2.58 13.02
N ASP A 153 14.44 2.53 14.35
CA ASP A 153 13.49 3.29 15.16
C ASP A 153 14.00 4.71 15.46
N ASP A 154 13.29 5.44 16.32
CA ASP A 154 13.58 6.82 16.74
C ASP A 154 14.86 6.95 17.59
N GLU A 155 15.35 5.85 18.15
CA GLU A 155 16.63 5.79 18.87
C GLU A 155 17.80 5.43 17.93
N ASP A 156 17.55 5.36 16.61
CA ASP A 156 18.46 4.88 15.57
C ASP A 156 18.87 3.38 15.73
N ASP A 157 18.14 2.61 16.55
CA ASP A 157 18.36 1.18 16.69
C ASP A 157 17.92 0.45 15.42
N GLU A 158 18.78 -0.44 14.92
CA GLU A 158 18.51 -1.20 13.70
C GLU A 158 17.42 -2.25 13.93
N LEU A 159 16.29 -2.07 13.25
CA LEU A 159 15.19 -3.03 13.26
C LEU A 159 15.37 -4.07 12.15
N LEU A 160 15.74 -3.63 10.95
CA LEU A 160 15.90 -4.46 9.77
C LEU A 160 16.99 -3.90 8.84
N ASP A 161 17.88 -4.76 8.36
CA ASP A 161 18.85 -4.45 7.31
C ASP A 161 18.81 -5.56 6.26
N SER A 162 18.52 -5.20 5.01
CA SER A 162 18.41 -6.19 3.93
C SER A 162 19.74 -6.48 3.26
N THR A 163 20.83 -5.78 3.61
CA THR A 163 22.14 -5.99 2.97
C THR A 163 22.82 -7.29 3.43
N SER A 164 22.43 -7.82 4.60
CA SER A 164 23.05 -8.96 5.26
C SER A 164 22.26 -10.26 5.14
N ASN A 165 20.94 -10.19 4.89
CA ASN A 165 20.04 -11.34 5.00
C ASN A 165 19.04 -11.40 3.85
N TYR A 166 19.09 -12.48 3.06
CA TYR A 166 18.05 -12.85 2.08
C TYR A 166 17.58 -14.29 2.30
N TYR A 167 16.27 -14.49 2.31
CA TYR A 167 15.68 -15.83 2.31
C TYR A 167 15.73 -16.45 0.90
N SER A 168 15.91 -17.77 0.85
CA SER A 168 15.87 -18.55 -0.40
C SER A 168 14.50 -19.19 -0.70
N LYS A 169 13.56 -19.18 0.27
CA LYS A 169 12.21 -19.75 0.17
C LYS A 169 11.16 -18.65 0.40
N LEU A 170 10.14 -18.60 -0.46
CA LEU A 170 9.00 -17.71 -0.31
C LEU A 170 8.03 -18.22 0.78
N PRO A 171 7.31 -17.32 1.46
CA PRO A 171 6.22 -17.67 2.36
C PRO A 171 5.07 -18.33 1.60
N ALA A 172 4.29 -19.19 2.26
CA ALA A 172 3.19 -19.94 1.65
C ALA A 172 2.18 -19.04 0.92
N LYS A 173 1.91 -17.84 1.48
CA LYS A 173 1.03 -16.83 0.87
C LYS A 173 1.52 -16.28 -0.49
N LEU A 174 2.81 -16.46 -0.82
CA LEU A 174 3.45 -15.98 -2.05
C LEU A 174 3.86 -17.08 -3.03
N ASP A 175 3.82 -18.36 -2.65
CA ASP A 175 4.41 -19.46 -3.44
C ASP A 175 3.74 -19.72 -4.81
N HIS A 176 2.60 -19.07 -5.07
CA HIS A 176 1.87 -19.10 -6.34
C HIS A 176 1.61 -17.71 -6.92
N LYS A 177 2.29 -16.69 -6.38
CA LYS A 177 2.16 -15.31 -6.84
C LYS A 177 3.25 -15.01 -7.88
N ASP A 178 2.83 -14.59 -9.06
CA ASP A 178 3.75 -14.02 -10.05
C ASP A 178 4.29 -12.70 -9.50
N GLY A 179 5.52 -12.65 -9.00
CA GLY A 179 6.07 -11.39 -8.46
C GLY A 179 7.55 -11.46 -8.16
N GLU A 180 8.21 -10.30 -8.08
CA GLU A 180 9.59 -10.21 -7.61
C GLU A 180 9.55 -9.83 -6.14
N PHE A 181 10.14 -10.66 -5.29
CA PHE A 181 10.07 -10.50 -3.83
C PHE A 181 11.47 -10.43 -3.21
N LEU A 182 11.62 -9.65 -2.14
CA LEU A 182 12.75 -9.75 -1.22
C LEU A 182 12.26 -10.07 0.17
N LEU A 183 13.08 -10.83 0.90
CA LEU A 183 12.76 -11.26 2.25
C LEU A 183 13.96 -11.07 3.14
N THR A 184 13.75 -10.40 4.27
CA THR A 184 14.73 -10.30 5.37
C THR A 184 14.00 -10.48 6.69
N TYR A 185 14.69 -10.97 7.72
CA TYR A 185 14.10 -11.25 9.02
C TYR A 185 15.17 -11.24 10.11
N ASN A 186 14.70 -11.11 11.34
CA ASN A 186 15.44 -11.42 12.55
C ASN A 186 14.48 -12.01 13.60
N LYS A 187 14.92 -12.11 14.85
CA LYS A 187 14.12 -12.69 15.94
C LYS A 187 12.84 -11.90 16.27
N LYS A 188 12.84 -10.59 15.99
CA LYS A 188 11.78 -9.65 16.34
C LYS A 188 10.87 -9.31 15.17
N TYR A 189 11.39 -9.32 13.95
CA TYR A 189 10.65 -8.86 12.77
C TYR A 189 10.92 -9.75 11.56
N SER A 190 9.88 -9.95 10.75
CA SER A 190 10.02 -10.41 9.36
C SER A 190 9.64 -9.26 8.43
N CYS A 191 10.24 -9.25 7.24
CA CYS A 191 9.99 -8.24 6.24
C CYS A 191 9.91 -8.87 4.85
N ILE A 192 8.85 -8.51 4.13
CA ILE A 192 8.61 -8.91 2.75
C ILE A 192 8.51 -7.64 1.92
N VAL A 193 9.38 -7.52 0.93
CA VAL A 193 9.25 -6.50 -0.11
C VAL A 193 8.65 -7.17 -1.34
N ALA A 194 7.46 -6.77 -1.73
CA ALA A 194 6.85 -7.20 -2.98
C ALA A 194 6.96 -6.09 -4.02
N SER A 195 7.57 -6.41 -5.15
CA SER A 195 7.37 -5.62 -6.36
C SER A 195 6.04 -6.00 -6.97
N LEU A 196 5.19 -5.00 -7.14
CA LEU A 196 3.85 -5.14 -7.68
C LEU A 196 3.85 -4.84 -9.19
N GLY A 197 5.00 -4.90 -9.86
CA GLY A 197 5.20 -4.40 -11.23
C GLY A 197 5.67 -5.41 -12.27
N ASP A 198 5.61 -6.72 -12.00
CA ASP A 198 6.13 -7.73 -12.94
C ASP A 198 5.20 -8.03 -14.14
N SER A 199 4.13 -7.28 -14.25
CA SER A 199 3.43 -7.09 -15.51
C SER A 199 4.28 -6.18 -16.40
N PHE A 200 5.13 -6.75 -17.27
CA PHE A 200 5.73 -6.01 -18.39
C PHE A 200 4.70 -5.17 -19.19
N LYS A 201 3.39 -5.49 -19.07
CA LYS A 201 2.29 -4.68 -19.61
C LYS A 201 2.08 -3.34 -18.87
N ASP A 202 2.19 -3.27 -17.54
CA ASP A 202 1.90 -2.05 -16.77
C ASP A 202 3.13 -1.11 -16.67
N TYR A 203 4.37 -1.64 -16.56
CA TYR A 203 5.58 -0.80 -16.67
C TYR A 203 5.66 -0.08 -18.04
N SER A 204 5.21 -0.75 -19.11
CA SER A 204 5.28 -0.22 -20.48
C SER A 204 4.49 1.07 -20.69
N GLN A 205 3.48 1.35 -19.85
CA GLN A 205 2.62 2.52 -20.00
C GLN A 205 3.11 3.73 -19.19
N ASN A 206 3.61 3.51 -17.97
CA ASN A 206 3.87 4.61 -17.03
C ASN A 206 5.34 4.81 -16.63
N GLN A 207 6.26 3.89 -16.97
CA GLN A 207 7.67 3.90 -16.51
C GLN A 207 7.81 4.09 -14.98
N GLU A 208 6.82 3.60 -14.24
CA GLU A 208 6.75 3.61 -12.79
C GLU A 208 6.57 2.18 -12.32
N SER A 209 7.26 1.84 -11.24
CA SER A 209 7.08 0.57 -10.56
C SER A 209 6.46 0.82 -9.19
N TYR A 210 5.60 -0.08 -8.76
CA TYR A 210 4.95 -0.02 -7.46
C TYR A 210 5.47 -1.15 -6.59
N GLY A 211 5.57 -0.92 -5.28
CA GLY A 211 5.96 -1.95 -4.34
C GLY A 211 5.33 -1.78 -2.98
N CYS A 212 5.45 -2.82 -2.17
CA CYS A 212 4.99 -2.88 -0.79
C CYS A 212 6.13 -3.42 0.07
N ILE A 213 6.42 -2.75 1.18
CA ILE A 213 7.21 -3.30 2.29
C ILE A 213 6.21 -3.72 3.38
N GLU A 214 6.04 -5.02 3.60
CA GLU A 214 5.34 -5.55 4.77
C GLU A 214 6.37 -5.86 5.85
N ILE A 215 6.19 -5.26 7.02
CA ILE A 215 6.92 -5.55 8.24
C ILE A 215 5.96 -6.26 9.19
N SER A 216 6.32 -7.43 9.69
CA SER A 216 5.54 -8.16 10.69
C SER A 216 6.35 -8.35 11.96
N SER A 217 5.76 -8.06 13.11
CA SER A 217 6.36 -8.34 14.41
C SER A 217 6.25 -9.83 14.76
N CYS A 218 7.34 -10.40 15.25
CA CYS A 218 7.45 -11.77 15.72
C CYS A 218 7.70 -11.81 17.24
N SER A 219 7.46 -12.96 17.86
CA SER A 219 7.88 -13.24 19.24
C SER A 219 7.36 -12.23 20.28
N GLY A 220 6.16 -11.66 20.06
CA GLY A 220 5.56 -10.67 20.96
C GLY A 220 6.16 -9.26 20.88
N SER A 221 7.05 -9.00 19.92
CA SER A 221 7.57 -7.66 19.64
C SER A 221 6.45 -6.72 19.15
N LYS A 222 6.69 -5.41 19.20
CA LYS A 222 5.78 -4.40 18.63
C LYS A 222 6.52 -3.56 17.62
N ILE A 223 5.85 -3.20 16.53
CA ILE A 223 6.41 -2.25 15.56
C ILE A 223 6.44 -0.85 16.20
N PRO A 224 7.60 -0.17 16.26
CA PRO A 224 7.72 1.19 16.80
C PRO A 224 6.79 2.21 16.15
N GLU A 225 6.43 3.29 16.88
CA GLU A 225 5.53 4.34 16.38
C GLU A 225 6.19 5.15 15.26
N GLU A 226 7.49 5.40 15.39
CA GLU A 226 8.31 6.15 14.45
C GLU A 226 9.39 5.23 13.88
N LEU A 227 9.58 5.27 12.56
CA LEU A 227 10.55 4.46 11.85
C LEU A 227 11.31 5.35 10.86
N HIS A 228 12.62 5.17 10.75
CA HIS A 228 13.41 5.76 9.68
C HIS A 228 13.69 4.71 8.60
N LEU A 229 13.05 4.89 7.44
CA LEU A 229 13.21 4.02 6.28
C LEU A 229 14.24 4.59 5.31
N LYS A 230 15.27 3.80 5.00
CA LYS A 230 16.31 4.15 4.02
C LYS A 230 16.28 3.16 2.87
N PHE A 231 16.05 3.65 1.66
CA PHE A 231 16.32 2.90 0.44
C PHE A 231 17.82 3.08 0.13
N LEU A 232 18.55 1.99 -0.08
CA LEU A 232 20.01 1.98 -0.26
C LEU A 232 20.43 1.61 -1.69
N SER A 233 19.65 0.76 -2.36
CA SER A 233 19.82 0.53 -3.78
C SER A 233 18.54 0.03 -4.45
N LEU A 234 18.47 0.28 -5.75
CA LEU A 234 17.39 -0.17 -6.64
C LEU A 234 17.99 -1.02 -7.75
N THR A 235 17.24 -1.97 -8.30
CA THR A 235 17.67 -2.83 -9.42
C THR A 235 16.54 -3.03 -10.42
N GLU A 236 16.83 -3.31 -11.67
CA GLU A 236 15.81 -3.57 -12.70
C GLU A 236 15.27 -5.01 -12.69
N ASN A 237 16.06 -5.93 -12.13
CA ASN A 237 15.67 -7.31 -11.87
C ASN A 237 16.58 -7.90 -10.76
N TYR A 238 16.08 -8.87 -10.00
CA TYR A 238 16.89 -9.58 -9.00
C TYR A 238 17.68 -10.72 -9.64
N LYS A 239 18.92 -10.92 -9.20
CA LYS A 239 19.72 -12.09 -9.58
C LYS A 239 19.63 -13.18 -8.50
N MET A 240 18.45 -13.74 -8.30
CA MET A 240 18.16 -14.73 -7.25
C MET A 240 17.62 -16.03 -7.85
N SER A 241 17.66 -17.14 -7.10
CA SER A 241 17.25 -18.47 -7.59
C SER A 241 15.79 -18.49 -8.06
N TYR A 242 14.88 -17.89 -7.29
CA TYR A 242 13.45 -17.82 -7.60
C TYR A 242 13.10 -16.75 -8.66
N SER A 243 14.02 -15.85 -9.00
CA SER A 243 13.83 -14.82 -10.05
C SER A 243 14.56 -15.15 -11.34
N LYS A 244 15.27 -16.30 -11.43
CA LYS A 244 16.17 -16.63 -12.55
C LYS A 244 15.49 -16.55 -13.92
N GLU A 245 14.28 -17.10 -14.06
CA GLU A 245 13.53 -17.05 -15.33
C GLU A 245 13.22 -15.59 -15.74
N LYS A 246 12.87 -14.74 -14.78
CA LYS A 246 12.58 -13.32 -15.01
C LYS A 246 13.81 -12.54 -15.39
N TYR A 247 14.94 -12.85 -14.74
CA TYR A 247 16.24 -12.31 -15.10
C TYR A 247 16.62 -12.67 -16.55
N GLU A 248 16.52 -13.95 -16.92
CA GLU A 248 16.81 -14.42 -18.27
C GLU A 248 15.88 -13.77 -19.31
N LYS A 249 14.59 -13.61 -18.97
CA LYS A 249 13.61 -12.90 -19.78
C LYS A 249 13.96 -11.42 -19.94
N PHE A 250 14.40 -10.74 -18.88
CA PHE A 250 14.86 -9.36 -18.93
C PHE A 250 16.04 -9.20 -19.90
N VAL A 251 17.08 -10.02 -19.73
CA VAL A 251 18.27 -10.01 -20.59
C VAL A 251 17.90 -10.29 -22.04
N SER A 252 17.00 -11.25 -22.27
CA SER A 252 16.50 -11.56 -23.61
C SER A 252 15.74 -10.39 -24.24
N ASN A 253 14.90 -9.68 -23.47
CA ASN A 253 14.08 -8.58 -23.96
C ASN A 253 14.89 -7.30 -24.23
N PHE A 254 15.83 -6.96 -23.35
CA PHE A 254 16.57 -5.69 -23.42
C PHE A 254 17.99 -5.83 -23.98
N LYS A 255 18.46 -7.06 -24.22
CA LYS A 255 19.80 -7.36 -24.76
C LYS A 255 20.93 -6.76 -23.93
N ARG A 256 20.73 -6.66 -22.62
CA ARG A 256 21.72 -6.19 -21.64
C ARG A 256 21.42 -6.75 -20.26
N GLU A 257 22.43 -6.72 -19.40
CA GLU A 257 22.26 -7.04 -17.99
C GLU A 257 21.39 -5.98 -17.28
N PRO A 258 20.61 -6.37 -16.25
CA PRO A 258 19.94 -5.44 -15.36
C PRO A 258 20.94 -4.49 -14.70
N ILE A 259 20.55 -3.22 -14.58
CA ILE A 259 21.32 -2.18 -13.91
C ILE A 259 20.87 -2.11 -12.45
N SER A 260 21.84 -1.98 -11.54
CA SER A 260 21.60 -1.66 -10.14
C SER A 260 22.20 -0.30 -9.81
N ILE A 261 21.47 0.52 -9.05
CA ILE A 261 21.88 1.86 -8.65
C ILE A 261 21.87 1.96 -7.14
N SER A 262 23.03 2.31 -6.58
CA SER A 262 23.17 2.65 -5.16
C SER A 262 22.92 4.15 -4.95
N GLY A 263 22.10 4.45 -3.95
CA GLY A 263 21.72 5.80 -3.58
C GLY A 263 21.03 5.79 -2.23
N GLU A 264 20.73 6.96 -1.68
CA GLU A 264 20.07 7.05 -0.38
C GLU A 264 18.78 7.88 -0.51
N TRP A 265 17.66 7.27 -0.16
CA TRP A 265 16.35 7.93 -0.03
C TRP A 265 15.84 7.68 1.38
N LYS A 266 15.74 8.74 2.18
CA LYS A 266 15.36 8.69 3.60
C LYS A 266 13.94 9.16 3.79
N PHE A 267 13.17 8.43 4.57
CA PHE A 267 11.79 8.74 4.93
C PHE A 267 11.60 8.54 6.43
N ASP A 268 10.95 9.52 7.05
CA ASP A 268 10.52 9.44 8.44
C ASP A 268 9.05 8.99 8.44
N ILE A 269 8.83 7.78 8.92
CA ILE A 269 7.56 7.09 8.86
C ILE A 269 6.93 7.15 10.25
N ASN A 270 5.96 8.05 10.42
CA ASN A 270 5.12 8.06 11.62
C ASN A 270 3.89 7.18 11.37
N THR A 271 3.83 6.05 12.06
CA THR A 271 2.73 5.09 11.95
C THR A 271 1.48 5.66 12.61
N TYR A 272 0.44 5.93 11.81
CA TYR A 272 -0.78 6.58 12.30
C TYR A 272 -1.42 5.83 13.48
N LYS A 273 -1.48 6.49 14.64
CA LYS A 273 -2.03 5.93 15.89
C LYS A 273 -3.40 5.28 15.69
N SER A 274 -4.31 5.88 14.93
CA SER A 274 -5.68 5.36 14.84
C SER A 274 -5.82 4.03 14.07
N LEU A 275 -4.82 3.62 13.28
CA LEU A 275 -4.83 2.31 12.59
C LEU A 275 -4.24 1.21 13.46
N LYS A 276 -3.17 1.49 14.22
CA LYS A 276 -2.57 0.57 15.19
C LYS A 276 -3.48 0.21 16.37
N TYR A 277 -4.39 1.10 16.78
CA TYR A 277 -5.22 0.92 17.98
C TYR A 277 -6.67 0.50 17.68
N LYS A 278 -7.00 0.07 16.45
CA LYS A 278 -8.30 -0.56 16.22
C LYS A 278 -8.35 -1.89 16.96
N LYS A 279 -9.19 -1.96 18.00
CA LYS A 279 -9.38 -3.18 18.77
C LYS A 279 -9.85 -4.29 17.82
N PRO A 280 -9.28 -5.51 17.92
CA PRO A 280 -9.73 -6.62 17.12
C PRO A 280 -11.18 -6.99 17.46
N GLU A 281 -11.92 -7.50 16.49
CA GLU A 281 -13.12 -8.30 16.81
C GLU A 281 -12.65 -9.61 17.43
N VAL A 282 -13.18 -9.97 18.59
CA VAL A 282 -12.74 -11.17 19.33
C VAL A 282 -13.90 -12.14 19.48
N TYR A 283 -13.67 -13.37 19.07
CA TYR A 283 -14.59 -14.51 19.24
C TYR A 283 -13.86 -15.59 20.02
N ASN A 284 -14.48 -16.14 21.06
CA ASN A 284 -13.83 -17.09 21.96
C ASN A 284 -14.69 -18.34 22.16
N ASN A 285 -14.04 -19.43 22.52
CA ASN A 285 -14.67 -20.68 22.95
C ASN A 285 -15.67 -21.26 21.93
N ILE A 286 -15.29 -21.28 20.65
CA ILE A 286 -16.12 -21.91 19.61
C ILE A 286 -15.79 -23.40 19.60
N LYS A 287 -16.73 -24.21 20.09
CA LYS A 287 -16.60 -25.66 20.13
C LYS A 287 -17.17 -26.28 18.86
N PHE A 288 -16.45 -27.25 18.32
CA PHE A 288 -16.94 -28.09 17.24
C PHE A 288 -16.35 -29.49 17.37
N ASN A 289 -16.97 -30.46 16.69
CA ASN A 289 -16.47 -31.82 16.61
C ASN A 289 -16.35 -32.17 15.13
N GLU A 290 -15.25 -32.83 14.78
CA GLU A 290 -15.02 -33.30 13.43
C GLU A 290 -14.16 -34.57 13.47
N ASN A 291 -14.51 -35.58 12.68
CA ASN A 291 -13.83 -36.88 12.64
C ASN A 291 -13.51 -37.43 14.03
N ASP A 292 -14.54 -37.44 14.88
CA ASP A 292 -14.48 -37.94 16.26
C ASP A 292 -13.44 -37.24 17.16
N THR A 293 -12.94 -36.09 16.72
CA THR A 293 -12.05 -35.22 17.49
C THR A 293 -12.83 -33.98 17.93
N ASP A 294 -12.78 -33.68 19.23
CA ASP A 294 -13.33 -32.43 19.75
C ASP A 294 -12.31 -31.30 19.57
N PHE A 295 -12.77 -30.14 19.13
CA PHE A 295 -11.95 -28.94 18.97
C PHE A 295 -12.55 -27.78 19.75
N ASN A 296 -11.68 -26.90 20.24
CA ASN A 296 -12.09 -25.61 20.77
C ASN A 296 -11.26 -24.51 20.12
N ILE A 297 -11.90 -23.59 19.40
CA ILE A 297 -11.25 -22.35 19.01
C ILE A 297 -11.25 -21.46 20.25
N ASP A 298 -10.12 -21.43 20.96
CA ASP A 298 -9.94 -20.66 22.19
C ASP A 298 -10.17 -19.17 21.91
N SER A 299 -9.57 -18.68 20.82
CA SER A 299 -9.75 -17.30 20.38
C SER A 299 -9.57 -17.14 18.87
N VAL A 300 -10.39 -16.27 18.28
CA VAL A 300 -10.20 -15.66 16.97
C VAL A 300 -10.14 -14.16 17.19
N LYS A 301 -9.09 -13.51 16.70
CA LYS A 301 -8.94 -12.06 16.72
C LYS A 301 -8.81 -11.54 15.30
N ILE A 302 -9.76 -10.71 14.87
CA ILE A 302 -9.77 -10.12 13.53
C ILE A 302 -9.24 -8.69 13.63
N TYR A 303 -8.00 -8.50 13.20
CA TYR A 303 -7.35 -7.19 13.11
C TYR A 303 -7.47 -6.62 11.69
N PRO A 304 -7.22 -5.32 11.50
CA PRO A 304 -7.20 -4.72 10.17
C PRO A 304 -6.32 -5.44 9.15
N ALA A 305 -5.14 -5.93 9.54
CA ALA A 305 -4.17 -6.48 8.60
C ALA A 305 -3.99 -8.01 8.70
N HIS A 306 -4.47 -8.65 9.76
CA HIS A 306 -4.41 -10.11 9.90
C HIS A 306 -5.53 -10.68 10.77
N ILE A 307 -5.70 -12.00 10.75
CA ILE A 307 -6.53 -12.74 11.69
C ILE A 307 -5.64 -13.71 12.46
N GLU A 308 -5.69 -13.65 13.79
CA GLU A 308 -5.11 -14.67 14.66
C GLU A 308 -6.18 -15.69 15.04
N MET A 309 -5.82 -16.96 14.99
CA MET A 309 -6.63 -18.03 15.53
C MET A 309 -5.78 -18.91 16.44
N ARG A 310 -6.30 -19.19 17.63
CA ARG A 310 -5.76 -20.21 18.53
C ARG A 310 -6.79 -21.33 18.65
N ILE A 311 -6.42 -22.52 18.20
CA ILE A 311 -7.28 -23.70 18.22
C ILE A 311 -6.66 -24.79 19.08
N LYS A 312 -7.42 -25.26 20.05
CA LYS A 312 -7.08 -26.40 20.88
C LYS A 312 -7.57 -27.69 20.24
N LEU A 313 -6.65 -28.63 20.06
CA LEU A 313 -6.94 -29.97 19.53
C LEU A 313 -7.28 -30.89 20.70
N GLY A 314 -8.51 -31.41 20.75
CA GLY A 314 -8.94 -32.39 21.74
C GLY A 314 -8.53 -33.81 21.38
N LYS A 315 -8.82 -34.76 22.27
CA LYS A 315 -8.54 -36.18 22.05
C LYS A 315 -9.56 -36.80 21.10
N ASN A 316 -9.12 -37.78 20.30
CA ASN A 316 -10.03 -38.59 19.50
C ASN A 316 -10.90 -39.47 20.42
N LYS A 317 -12.18 -39.63 20.09
CA LYS A 317 -13.16 -40.41 20.85
C LYS A 317 -13.06 -41.93 20.61
N ILE A 318 -12.49 -42.35 19.48
CA ILE A 318 -12.60 -43.74 18.99
C ILE A 318 -11.22 -44.41 18.85
N ASN A 319 -10.11 -43.67 18.76
CA ASN A 319 -8.75 -44.23 18.75
C ASN A 319 -7.85 -43.56 19.80
N SER A 320 -6.79 -44.23 20.23
CA SER A 320 -5.78 -43.67 21.13
C SER A 320 -4.85 -42.65 20.45
N ALA A 321 -5.19 -42.18 19.24
CA ALA A 321 -4.37 -41.25 18.47
C ALA A 321 -4.83 -39.81 18.67
N GLN A 322 -3.87 -38.91 18.89
CA GLN A 322 -4.13 -37.49 19.04
C GLN A 322 -4.05 -36.83 17.66
N CYS A 323 -5.01 -35.94 17.35
CA CYS A 323 -4.84 -35.00 16.25
C CYS A 323 -3.77 -33.98 16.69
N TYR A 324 -2.68 -33.89 15.95
CA TYR A 324 -1.55 -33.02 16.31
C TYR A 324 -1.40 -31.82 15.38
N SER A 325 -2.05 -31.81 14.21
CA SER A 325 -2.03 -30.65 13.30
C SER A 325 -3.25 -30.58 12.37
N ILE A 326 -3.48 -29.38 11.85
CA ILE A 326 -4.54 -29.05 10.89
C ILE A 326 -3.89 -28.59 9.59
N GLY A 327 -4.05 -29.37 8.52
CA GLY A 327 -3.42 -29.13 7.23
C GLY A 327 -1.97 -29.59 7.16
N ARG A 328 -1.42 -29.65 5.95
CA ARG A 328 -0.02 -30.00 5.73
C ARG A 328 0.50 -29.33 4.46
N GLU A 329 1.70 -28.75 4.53
CA GLU A 329 2.42 -28.38 3.32
C GLU A 329 2.93 -29.65 2.62
N THR A 330 2.58 -29.81 1.35
CA THR A 330 3.08 -30.91 0.53
C THR A 330 3.89 -30.38 -0.64
N ILE A 331 4.77 -31.19 -1.22
CA ILE A 331 5.49 -30.83 -2.44
C ILE A 331 4.90 -31.65 -3.59
N LYS A 332 4.42 -30.96 -4.63
CA LYS A 332 3.89 -31.57 -5.85
C LYS A 332 4.62 -31.01 -7.06
N ASN A 333 5.25 -31.89 -7.84
CA ASN A 333 6.03 -31.51 -9.02
C ASN A 333 7.13 -30.47 -8.75
N GLY A 334 7.77 -30.54 -7.58
CA GLY A 334 8.83 -29.60 -7.17
C GLY A 334 8.33 -28.21 -6.76
N LYS A 335 7.01 -28.02 -6.62
CA LYS A 335 6.38 -26.81 -6.08
C LYS A 335 5.66 -27.13 -4.78
N LEU A 336 5.55 -26.16 -3.87
CA LEU A 336 4.71 -26.32 -2.69
C LEU A 336 3.25 -26.50 -3.14
N ASP A 337 2.49 -27.32 -2.45
CA ASP A 337 1.06 -27.52 -2.65
C ASP A 337 0.36 -27.23 -1.34
N ASN A 338 -0.24 -26.03 -1.31
CA ASN A 338 -0.95 -25.47 -0.17
C ASN A 338 -2.45 -25.82 -0.19
N SER A 339 -2.92 -26.68 -1.10
CA SER A 339 -4.33 -27.07 -1.20
C SER A 339 -4.86 -27.76 0.07
N LYS A 340 -3.96 -28.26 0.92
CA LYS A 340 -4.29 -28.93 2.17
C LYS A 340 -4.22 -28.02 3.40
N LEU A 341 -3.73 -26.79 3.28
CA LEU A 341 -3.71 -25.82 4.38
C LEU A 341 -5.13 -25.32 4.69
N PRO A 342 -5.44 -24.98 5.96
CA PRO A 342 -6.73 -24.38 6.31
C PRO A 342 -6.88 -22.97 5.70
N TYR A 343 -8.11 -22.51 5.57
CA TYR A 343 -8.43 -21.15 5.14
C TYR A 343 -9.75 -20.68 5.74
N LEU A 344 -10.00 -19.37 5.71
CA LEU A 344 -11.30 -18.81 6.11
C LEU A 344 -12.13 -18.45 4.87
N VAL A 345 -13.44 -18.48 5.00
CA VAL A 345 -14.37 -18.06 3.95
C VAL A 345 -15.52 -17.24 4.55
N ASP A 346 -15.93 -16.16 3.88
CA ASP A 346 -17.09 -15.37 4.30
C ASP A 346 -18.39 -15.80 3.60
N GLU A 347 -19.51 -15.13 3.91
CA GLU A 347 -20.82 -15.39 3.30
C GLU A 347 -20.89 -15.12 1.79
N LYS A 348 -19.86 -14.49 1.21
CA LYS A 348 -19.75 -14.15 -0.22
C LYS A 348 -18.70 -15.02 -0.93
N ASP A 349 -18.28 -16.12 -0.29
CA ASP A 349 -17.24 -17.03 -0.77
C ASP A 349 -15.85 -16.38 -0.98
N ASN A 350 -15.57 -15.24 -0.33
CA ASN A 350 -14.22 -14.68 -0.30
C ASN A 350 -13.34 -15.57 0.57
N LYS A 351 -12.29 -16.15 -0.04
CA LYS A 351 -11.27 -16.90 0.70
C LYS A 351 -10.21 -15.99 1.32
N TYR A 352 -9.79 -16.32 2.53
CA TYR A 352 -8.70 -15.71 3.29
C TYR A 352 -7.69 -16.80 3.66
N MET A 353 -6.51 -16.73 3.06
CA MET A 353 -5.54 -17.82 3.11
C MET A 353 -4.73 -17.79 4.41
N PHE A 354 -4.22 -18.97 4.79
CA PHE A 354 -3.16 -19.10 5.79
C PHE A 354 -1.94 -18.25 5.39
N SER A 355 -1.34 -17.56 6.35
CA SER A 355 -0.33 -16.52 6.11
C SER A 355 1.07 -16.89 6.58
N ASP A 356 1.23 -17.92 7.41
CA ASP A 356 2.54 -18.32 7.93
C ASP A 356 3.26 -19.25 6.94
N ASN A 357 4.57 -19.41 7.14
CA ASN A 357 5.45 -20.23 6.28
C ASN A 357 5.39 -21.71 6.63
N GLU A 358 5.02 -22.01 7.86
CA GLU A 358 4.95 -23.33 8.44
C GLU A 358 3.77 -23.31 9.42
N LEU A 359 3.13 -24.46 9.58
CA LEU A 359 2.18 -24.64 10.67
C LEU A 359 2.99 -24.72 11.95
N ASP A 360 2.69 -23.84 12.91
CA ASP A 360 3.31 -23.92 14.23
C ASP A 360 3.09 -25.31 14.83
N GLU A 361 4.13 -25.85 15.46
CA GLU A 361 3.98 -27.05 16.26
C GLU A 361 2.97 -26.80 17.39
N MET A 362 2.25 -27.84 17.75
CA MET A 362 1.32 -27.80 18.85
C MET A 362 2.06 -27.45 20.15
N ASP A 363 1.57 -26.43 20.86
CA ASP A 363 2.18 -26.02 22.12
C ASP A 363 1.84 -26.97 23.28
N SER A 364 2.40 -26.69 24.47
CA SER A 364 2.18 -27.50 25.67
C SER A 364 0.72 -27.58 26.14
N ASP A 365 -0.14 -26.68 25.68
CA ASP A 365 -1.57 -26.65 26.00
C ASP A 365 -2.43 -27.37 24.95
N ASN A 366 -1.79 -28.09 24.03
CA ASN A 366 -2.37 -28.72 22.84
C ASN A 366 -3.02 -27.72 21.88
N CYS A 367 -2.46 -26.51 21.78
CA CYS A 367 -2.98 -25.47 20.89
C CYS A 367 -2.09 -25.26 19.67
N LEU A 368 -2.73 -25.05 18.53
CA LEU A 368 -2.11 -24.48 17.33
C LEU A 368 -2.42 -22.99 17.27
N SER A 369 -1.40 -22.20 16.95
CA SER A 369 -1.57 -20.81 16.55
C SER A 369 -1.53 -20.73 15.03
N MET A 370 -2.46 -20.00 14.44
CA MET A 370 -2.56 -19.85 12.99
C MET A 370 -2.84 -18.40 12.64
N ASN A 371 -2.17 -17.87 11.62
CA ASN A 371 -2.46 -16.55 11.07
C ASN A 371 -3.10 -16.65 9.68
N PHE A 372 -4.13 -15.85 9.45
CA PHE A 372 -4.83 -15.75 8.17
C PHE A 372 -4.86 -14.32 7.65
N GLN A 373 -5.09 -14.17 6.34
CA GLN A 373 -5.39 -12.88 5.73
C GLN A 373 -6.62 -12.23 6.38
N SER A 374 -6.60 -10.91 6.53
CA SER A 374 -7.71 -10.21 7.19
C SER A 374 -8.99 -10.13 6.36
N SER A 375 -10.13 -10.31 7.03
CA SER A 375 -11.47 -10.02 6.50
C SER A 375 -12.03 -8.65 6.91
N TYR A 376 -11.27 -7.88 7.70
CA TYR A 376 -11.75 -6.69 8.40
C TYR A 376 -12.43 -5.65 7.49
N PHE A 377 -11.82 -5.34 6.33
CA PHE A 377 -12.34 -4.32 5.40
C PHE A 377 -13.40 -4.84 4.42
N LYS A 378 -13.95 -6.04 4.63
CA LYS A 378 -15.03 -6.58 3.78
C LYS A 378 -16.41 -6.44 4.40
N ASP A 379 -16.48 -5.97 5.65
CA ASP A 379 -17.70 -5.97 6.48
C ASP A 379 -18.44 -7.32 6.41
N SER A 380 -17.67 -8.42 6.40
CA SER A 380 -18.22 -9.78 6.32
C SER A 380 -19.07 -10.04 7.56
N LYS A 381 -20.32 -10.46 7.34
CA LYS A 381 -21.26 -10.75 8.42
C LYS A 381 -21.04 -12.13 9.01
N GLU A 382 -20.59 -13.06 8.18
CA GLU A 382 -20.29 -14.42 8.60
C GLU A 382 -18.86 -14.77 8.22
N LEU A 383 -18.22 -15.60 9.04
CA LEU A 383 -16.89 -16.10 8.75
C LEU A 383 -16.80 -17.55 9.17
N TYR A 384 -16.23 -18.38 8.31
CA TYR A 384 -16.14 -19.81 8.50
C TYR A 384 -14.70 -20.28 8.38
N LEU A 385 -14.24 -21.09 9.31
CA LEU A 385 -13.00 -21.86 9.16
C LEU A 385 -13.27 -23.07 8.27
N VAL A 386 -12.43 -23.27 7.26
CA VAL A 386 -12.40 -24.47 6.43
C VAL A 386 -11.12 -25.23 6.72
N ILE A 387 -11.30 -26.46 7.19
CA ILE A 387 -10.21 -27.41 7.40
C ILE A 387 -10.18 -28.37 6.21
N ASN A 388 -9.05 -28.48 5.53
CA ASN A 388 -8.92 -29.38 4.39
C ASN A 388 -8.39 -30.77 4.79
N GLN A 389 -7.64 -30.86 5.89
CA GLN A 389 -6.98 -32.08 6.34
C GLN A 389 -6.73 -32.04 7.86
N LEU A 390 -6.88 -33.18 8.52
CA LEU A 390 -6.39 -33.42 9.88
C LEU A 390 -5.29 -34.45 9.83
N ASN A 391 -4.29 -34.30 10.71
CA ASN A 391 -3.19 -35.24 10.83
C ASN A 391 -3.15 -35.84 12.24
N TYR A 392 -2.99 -37.16 12.31
CA TYR A 392 -2.97 -37.94 13.55
C TYR A 392 -1.62 -38.65 13.74
N ASP A 393 -1.20 -38.86 14.99
CA ASP A 393 0.12 -39.41 15.37
C ASP A 393 0.39 -40.86 14.93
N ASN A 394 -0.59 -41.55 14.33
CA ASN A 394 -0.40 -42.89 13.80
C ASN A 394 0.19 -42.81 12.38
N ASP A 395 1.51 -43.01 12.26
CA ASP A 395 2.29 -43.25 11.03
C ASP A 395 1.64 -42.84 9.69
N PHE A 396 2.07 -41.69 9.15
CA PHE A 396 2.06 -41.30 7.72
C PHE A 396 0.99 -41.93 6.81
N GLY A 397 -0.31 -41.90 7.17
CA GLY A 397 -1.32 -42.53 6.32
C GLY A 397 -2.77 -42.14 6.56
N ASP A 398 -3.17 -41.88 7.81
CA ASP A 398 -4.57 -41.62 8.13
C ASP A 398 -4.89 -40.12 8.03
N PHE A 399 -5.16 -39.67 6.81
CA PHE A 399 -5.67 -38.33 6.53
C PHE A 399 -7.18 -38.38 6.33
N SER A 400 -7.92 -37.60 7.11
CA SER A 400 -9.32 -37.36 6.79
C SER A 400 -9.43 -36.16 5.85
N GLU A 401 -9.98 -36.37 4.65
CA GLU A 401 -10.25 -35.30 3.68
C GLU A 401 -11.73 -34.90 3.72
N ASN A 402 -11.99 -33.60 3.60
CA ASN A 402 -13.31 -32.92 3.55
C ASN A 402 -14.02 -32.73 4.90
N ILE A 403 -13.61 -31.70 5.61
CA ILE A 403 -14.21 -31.27 6.88
C ILE A 403 -15.18 -30.12 6.64
N LYS A 404 -16.26 -30.08 7.43
CA LYS A 404 -17.31 -29.06 7.31
C LYS A 404 -16.78 -27.65 7.65
N LYS A 405 -17.42 -26.64 7.06
CA LYS A 405 -17.22 -25.23 7.41
C LYS A 405 -17.61 -25.01 8.88
N VAL A 406 -16.69 -24.54 9.72
CA VAL A 406 -16.94 -24.20 11.13
C VAL A 406 -17.26 -22.71 11.22
N ARG A 407 -18.47 -22.36 11.66
CA ARG A 407 -18.88 -20.96 11.82
C ARG A 407 -18.15 -20.29 12.98
N ILE A 408 -17.60 -19.10 12.74
CA ILE A 408 -16.92 -18.25 13.72
C ILE A 408 -17.81 -17.08 14.14
N LYS A 409 -18.35 -16.35 13.15
CA LYS A 409 -19.34 -15.28 13.31
C LYS A 409 -20.51 -15.51 12.38
#